data_AF-A0A4Y8ARU6-F1
#
_entry.id   AF-A0A4Y8ARU6-F1
#
_cell.length_a   1.000
_cell.length_b   1.000
_cell.length_c   1.000
_cell.angle_alpha   90.00
_cell.angle_beta   90.00
_cell.angle_gamma   90.00
#
_symmetry.space_group_name_H-M   'P 1'
#
loop_
_entity.id
_entity.type
_entity.pdbx_description
1 polymer ?
#
loop_
_entity_poly.entity_id
_entity_poly.type
_entity_poly.pdbx_seq_one_letter_code
_entity_poly.pdbx_strand_id
1 'polypeptide(L)'
;MKDSKIIPENINLFHINILESDITDSKKLDKIDFHLNVAHSISHNLEDERVKIGLVINIGSKSSSNEFKALFNIDFHYKVKDLSHFYELKEDSELVFSGIFISTLIGISFSTARGIIYQRLAATNMNNIILPVVSPSKILFAKKN
;
A
#
# COMPACT_ATOMS: atom_id res chain seq x y z
N MET A 1 -19.39 -10.88 12.08
CA MET A 1 -19.29 -10.46 10.67
C MET A 1 -19.93 -11.44 9.72
N LYS A 2 -21.00 -10.99 9.03
CA LYS A 2 -21.45 -11.64 7.78
C LYS A 2 -20.26 -11.62 6.81
N ASP A 3 -19.94 -12.75 6.20
CA ASP A 3 -18.94 -12.80 5.12
C ASP A 3 -19.50 -12.08 3.89
N SER A 4 -19.42 -10.76 3.91
CA SER A 4 -19.83 -9.90 2.81
C SER A 4 -18.89 -10.13 1.64
N LYS A 5 -19.43 -10.74 0.58
CA LYS A 5 -18.70 -11.03 -0.67
C LYS A 5 -18.13 -9.74 -1.24
N ILE A 6 -16.84 -9.75 -1.57
CA ILE A 6 -16.20 -8.66 -2.31
C ILE A 6 -16.73 -8.65 -3.74
N ILE A 7 -17.31 -7.52 -4.15
CA ILE A 7 -17.77 -7.25 -5.51
C ILE A 7 -16.89 -6.12 -6.06
N PRO A 8 -15.93 -6.40 -6.96
CA PRO A 8 -14.98 -5.41 -7.46
C PRO A 8 -15.64 -4.15 -8.03
N GLU A 9 -16.78 -4.31 -8.71
CA GLU A 9 -17.53 -3.23 -9.35
C GLU A 9 -18.07 -2.20 -8.35
N ASN A 10 -18.16 -2.56 -7.06
CA ASN A 10 -18.58 -1.67 -5.98
C ASN A 10 -17.41 -0.89 -5.36
N ILE A 11 -16.16 -1.18 -5.74
CA ILE A 11 -14.96 -0.57 -5.17
C ILE A 11 -14.33 0.33 -6.25
N ASN A 12 -14.42 1.64 -6.06
CA ASN A 12 -13.86 2.61 -7.00
C ASN A 12 -12.64 3.32 -6.40
N LEU A 13 -11.45 3.09 -6.97
CA LEU A 13 -10.25 3.89 -6.71
C LEU A 13 -10.35 5.19 -7.52
N PHE A 14 -10.78 6.28 -6.87
CA PHE A 14 -11.09 7.53 -7.57
C PHE A 14 -9.97 8.57 -7.46
N HIS A 15 -9.03 8.40 -6.51
CA HIS A 15 -7.91 9.33 -6.35
C HIS A 15 -6.68 8.63 -5.78
N ILE A 16 -5.51 9.03 -6.28
CA ILE A 16 -4.19 8.60 -5.79
C ILE A 16 -3.39 9.87 -5.53
N ASN A 17 -2.82 9.98 -4.34
CA ASN A 17 -1.99 11.12 -3.96
C ASN A 17 -0.59 10.62 -3.55
N ILE A 18 0.45 11.12 -4.21
CA ILE A 18 1.85 10.81 -3.85
C ILE A 18 2.31 11.93 -2.92
N LEU A 19 2.35 11.64 -1.62
CA LEU A 19 2.74 12.60 -0.58
C LEU A 19 4.25 12.81 -0.53
N GLU A 20 5.02 11.75 -0.79
CA GLU A 20 6.48 11.74 -0.74
C GLU A 20 7.04 10.77 -1.77
N SER A 21 8.15 11.15 -2.41
CA SER A 21 8.84 10.36 -3.42
C SER A 21 10.32 10.74 -3.42
N ASP A 22 11.03 10.29 -2.40
CA ASP A 22 12.44 10.58 -2.19
C ASP A 22 13.29 9.45 -2.72
N ILE A 23 14.25 9.79 -3.58
CA ILE A 23 15.10 8.83 -4.27
C ILE A 23 16.54 9.31 -4.10
N THR A 24 17.31 8.55 -3.32
CA THR A 24 18.75 8.76 -3.18
C THR A 24 19.45 7.66 -3.97
N ASP A 25 20.12 8.08 -5.03
CA ASP A 25 20.79 7.19 -5.94
C ASP A 25 22.32 7.27 -5.77
N SER A 26 22.99 6.12 -5.90
CA SER A 26 24.44 6.00 -5.88
C SER A 26 24.91 5.38 -7.20
N LYS A 27 26.14 4.86 -7.28
CA LYS A 27 26.71 4.34 -8.53
C LYS A 27 25.82 3.25 -9.16
N LYS A 28 25.85 3.19 -10.49
CA LYS A 28 25.16 2.18 -11.30
C LYS A 28 25.50 0.76 -10.81
N LEU A 29 24.46 -0.05 -10.62
CA LEU A 29 24.56 -1.40 -10.06
C LEU A 29 24.41 -2.46 -11.15
N ASP A 30 25.32 -3.43 -11.19
CA ASP A 30 25.20 -4.61 -12.07
C ASP A 30 24.18 -5.63 -11.54
N LYS A 31 24.01 -5.70 -10.21
CA LYS A 31 23.02 -6.54 -9.53
C LYS A 31 22.43 -5.79 -8.34
N ILE A 32 21.11 -5.67 -8.31
CA ILE A 32 20.39 -4.97 -7.25
C ILE A 32 19.80 -5.99 -6.28
N ASP A 33 20.37 -6.08 -5.08
CA ASP A 33 19.75 -6.76 -3.95
C ASP A 33 19.23 -5.72 -2.96
N PHE A 34 17.94 -5.78 -2.65
CA PHE A 34 17.25 -4.79 -1.84
C PHE A 34 16.40 -5.42 -0.75
N HIS A 35 16.25 -4.71 0.35
CA HIS A 35 15.19 -4.96 1.33
C HIS A 35 13.99 -4.07 1.02
N LEU A 36 12.79 -4.59 1.31
CA LEU A 36 11.54 -3.89 1.15
C LEU A 36 10.81 -3.86 2.49
N ASN A 37 10.53 -2.66 2.99
CA ASN A 37 9.68 -2.48 4.15
C ASN A 37 8.42 -1.74 3.71
N VAL A 38 7.26 -2.26 4.09
CA VAL A 38 5.95 -1.69 3.75
C VAL A 38 5.20 -1.47 5.05
N ALA A 39 4.91 -0.21 5.35
CA ALA A 39 3.94 0.16 6.39
C ALA A 39 2.65 0.62 5.72
N HIS A 40 1.55 0.50 6.45
CA HIS A 40 0.23 0.91 5.96
C HIS A 40 -0.53 1.69 7.03
N SER A 41 -1.47 2.50 6.59
CA SER A 41 -2.45 3.17 7.43
C SER A 41 -3.84 3.08 6.79
N ILE A 42 -4.87 3.13 7.63
CA ILE A 42 -6.26 3.07 7.21
C ILE A 42 -6.98 4.27 7.80
N SER A 43 -7.75 4.97 6.98
CA SER A 43 -8.65 6.03 7.43
C SER A 43 -9.97 5.91 6.67
N HIS A 44 -11.05 6.45 7.20
CA HIS A 44 -12.37 6.31 6.58
C HIS A 44 -13.23 7.56 6.80
N ASN A 45 -14.21 7.73 5.93
CA ASN A 45 -15.37 8.58 6.16
C ASN A 45 -16.61 7.71 5.89
N LEU A 46 -17.32 7.29 6.95
CA LEU A 46 -18.43 6.35 6.83
C LEU A 46 -19.66 6.98 6.17
N GLU A 47 -19.92 8.27 6.44
CA GLU A 47 -21.03 9.02 5.84
C GLU A 47 -20.89 9.10 4.31
N ASP A 48 -19.66 9.33 3.85
CA ASP A 48 -19.32 9.37 2.43
C ASP A 48 -19.00 7.99 1.85
N GLU A 49 -19.07 6.90 2.62
CA GLU A 49 -18.62 5.56 2.25
C GLU A 49 -17.22 5.51 1.61
N ARG A 50 -16.27 6.24 2.20
CA ARG A 50 -14.89 6.35 1.70
C ARG A 50 -13.92 5.64 2.63
N VAL A 51 -12.93 4.99 2.02
CA VAL A 51 -11.79 4.38 2.71
C VAL A 51 -10.52 4.87 2.04
N LYS A 52 -9.53 5.23 2.85
CA LYS A 52 -8.19 5.59 2.41
C LYS A 52 -7.20 4.54 2.90
N ILE A 53 -6.39 4.03 1.99
CA ILE A 53 -5.22 3.20 2.32
C ILE A 53 -3.98 4.06 2.06
N GLY A 54 -3.22 4.34 3.12
CA GLY A 54 -1.89 4.93 2.99
C GLY A 54 -0.83 3.85 2.96
N LEU A 55 0.11 3.91 2.03
CA LEU A 55 1.27 3.01 1.96
C LEU A 55 2.56 3.81 2.08
N VAL A 56 3.42 3.40 3.02
CA VAL A 56 4.79 3.88 3.13
C VAL A 56 5.73 2.74 2.73
N ILE A 57 6.40 2.91 1.60
CA ILE A 57 7.26 1.90 0.97
C ILE A 57 8.71 2.38 1.02
N ASN A 58 9.53 1.62 1.73
CA ASN A 58 10.97 1.86 1.83
C ASN A 58 11.72 0.76 1.09
N ILE A 59 12.54 1.18 0.12
CA ILE A 59 13.45 0.33 -0.64
C ILE A 59 14.86 0.75 -0.26
N GLY A 60 15.68 -0.21 0.17
CA GLY A 60 17.08 0.06 0.49
C GLY A 60 17.98 -1.08 0.09
N SER A 61 19.24 -0.77 -0.18
CA SER A 61 20.28 -1.76 -0.46
C SER A 61 20.46 -2.74 0.71
N LYS A 62 20.64 -4.03 0.40
CA LYS A 62 21.12 -5.00 1.40
C LYS A 62 22.64 -4.97 1.57
N SER A 63 23.37 -4.44 0.60
CA SER A 63 24.83 -4.38 0.63
C SER A 63 25.31 -3.07 1.26
N SER A 64 26.25 -3.16 2.21
CA SER A 64 26.94 -2.00 2.78
C SER A 64 27.82 -1.26 1.78
N SER A 65 28.14 -1.87 0.63
CA SER A 65 28.93 -1.23 -0.43
C SER A 65 28.13 -0.26 -1.30
N ASN A 66 26.80 -0.34 -1.25
CA ASN A 66 25.89 0.36 -2.17
C ASN A 66 24.86 1.12 -1.34
N GLU A 67 24.87 2.44 -1.41
CA GLU A 67 23.91 3.28 -0.68
C GLU A 67 22.88 3.82 -1.66
N PHE A 68 21.90 3.00 -2.05
CA PHE A 68 20.67 3.50 -2.66
C PHE A 68 19.52 3.35 -1.67
N LYS A 69 18.62 4.34 -1.69
CA LYS A 69 17.39 4.34 -0.90
C LYS A 69 16.28 5.00 -1.72
N ALA A 70 15.08 4.46 -1.62
CA ALA A 70 13.89 5.13 -2.12
C ALA A 70 12.76 5.02 -1.10
N LEU A 71 12.10 6.13 -0.84
CA LEU A 71 10.95 6.25 0.05
C LEU A 71 9.77 6.77 -0.76
N PHE A 72 8.65 6.06 -0.69
CA PHE A 72 7.39 6.48 -1.28
C PHE A 72 6.30 6.48 -0.22
N ASN A 73 5.57 7.59 -0.13
CA ASN A 73 4.37 7.71 0.69
C ASN A 73 3.19 8.02 -0.23
N ILE A 74 2.26 7.07 -0.35
CA ILE A 74 1.18 7.13 -1.34
C ILE A 74 -0.15 6.84 -0.66
N ASP A 75 -1.10 7.75 -0.82
CA ASP A 75 -2.49 7.59 -0.40
C ASP A 75 -3.36 7.11 -1.58
N PHE A 76 -4.18 6.10 -1.33
CA PHE A 76 -5.16 5.56 -2.26
C PHE A 76 -6.57 5.75 -1.69
N HIS A 77 -7.41 6.50 -2.40
CA HIS A 77 -8.76 6.85 -1.95
C HIS A 77 -9.80 6.04 -2.71
N TYR A 78 -10.60 5.30 -1.95
CA TYR A 78 -11.66 4.46 -2.43
C TYR A 78 -13.02 5.01 -2.04
N LYS A 79 -13.98 4.95 -2.96
CA LYS A 79 -15.42 5.04 -2.69
C LYS A 79 -15.97 3.62 -2.81
N VAL A 80 -16.62 3.14 -1.77
CA VAL A 80 -17.09 1.75 -1.68
C VAL A 80 -18.58 1.76 -1.45
N LYS A 81 -19.34 1.23 -2.41
CA LYS A 81 -20.79 1.14 -2.29
C LYS A 81 -21.17 0.17 -1.17
N ASP A 82 -22.15 0.56 -0.35
CA ASP A 82 -22.66 -0.22 0.79
C ASP A 82 -21.54 -0.56 1.79
N LEU A 83 -20.69 0.43 2.12
CA LEU A 83 -19.52 0.23 2.99
C LEU A 83 -19.87 -0.37 4.35
N SER A 84 -21.09 -0.12 4.85
CA SER A 84 -21.64 -0.69 6.08
C SER A 84 -21.66 -2.21 6.13
N HIS A 85 -21.58 -2.90 4.98
CA HIS A 85 -21.45 -4.35 4.93
C HIS A 85 -20.06 -4.87 5.31
N PHE A 86 -19.06 -3.99 5.36
CA PHE A 86 -17.66 -4.35 5.58
C PHE A 86 -17.11 -3.92 6.94
N TYR A 87 -17.95 -3.37 7.82
CA TYR A 87 -17.54 -3.03 9.18
C TYR A 87 -18.64 -3.34 10.20
N GLU A 88 -18.24 -3.48 11.46
CA GLU A 88 -19.13 -3.54 12.61
C GLU A 88 -18.73 -2.43 13.60
N LEU A 89 -19.72 -1.83 14.24
CA LEU A 89 -19.52 -0.96 15.40
C LEU A 89 -19.71 -1.82 16.64
N LYS A 90 -18.67 -1.94 17.47
CA LYS A 90 -18.77 -2.62 18.77
C LYS A 90 -19.42 -1.72 19.81
N GLU A 91 -19.76 -2.29 20.96
CA GLU A 91 -20.41 -1.61 22.10
C GLU A 91 -19.69 -0.33 22.52
N ASP A 92 -18.35 -0.30 22.44
CA ASP A 92 -17.52 0.86 22.80
C ASP A 92 -17.38 1.90 21.66
N SER A 93 -18.23 1.84 20.62
CA SER A 93 -18.09 2.61 19.38
C SER A 93 -16.79 2.34 18.61
N GLU A 94 -16.08 1.25 18.94
CA GLU A 94 -14.91 0.80 18.19
C GLU A 94 -15.37 0.30 16.81
N LEU A 95 -14.87 0.93 15.76
CA LEU A 95 -15.09 0.51 14.38
C LEU A 95 -14.12 -0.60 14.01
N VAL A 96 -14.65 -1.74 13.60
CA VAL A 96 -13.85 -2.88 13.12
C VAL A 96 -14.24 -3.25 11.71
N PHE A 97 -13.31 -3.07 10.77
CA PHE A 97 -13.46 -3.50 9.39
C PHE A 97 -13.19 -5.01 9.21
N SER A 98 -13.79 -5.59 8.18
CA SER A 98 -13.46 -6.93 7.70
C SER A 98 -11.99 -6.98 7.29
N GLY A 99 -11.25 -7.92 7.87
CA GLY A 99 -9.85 -8.15 7.50
C GLY A 99 -9.68 -8.51 6.02
N ILE A 100 -10.63 -9.27 5.45
CA ILE A 100 -10.62 -9.64 4.02
C ILE A 100 -10.82 -8.40 3.13
N PHE A 101 -11.74 -7.53 3.51
CA PHE A 101 -12.00 -6.27 2.79
C PHE A 101 -10.79 -5.36 2.79
N ILE A 102 -10.22 -5.07 3.96
CA ILE A 102 -9.02 -4.23 4.07
C ILE A 102 -7.83 -4.87 3.36
N SER A 103 -7.62 -6.18 3.51
CA SER A 103 -6.56 -6.90 2.82
C SER A 103 -6.70 -6.78 1.29
N THR A 104 -7.93 -6.79 0.78
CA THR A 104 -8.19 -6.56 -0.65
C THR A 104 -7.79 -5.15 -1.08
N LEU A 105 -8.20 -4.12 -0.34
CA LEU A 105 -7.83 -2.73 -0.65
C LEU A 105 -6.32 -2.50 -0.57
N ILE A 106 -5.63 -3.11 0.41
CA ILE A 106 -4.16 -3.10 0.49
C ILE A 106 -3.55 -3.77 -0.73
N GLY A 107 -4.08 -4.91 -1.18
CA GLY A 107 -3.60 -5.62 -2.36
C GLY A 107 -3.71 -4.79 -3.64
N ILE A 108 -4.86 -4.13 -3.84
CA ILE A 108 -5.07 -3.20 -4.96
C ILE A 108 -4.06 -2.05 -4.87
N SER A 109 -3.97 -1.40 -3.71
CA SER A 109 -3.07 -0.27 -3.46
C SER A 109 -1.60 -0.63 -3.73
N PHE A 110 -1.15 -1.78 -3.23
CA PHE A 110 0.23 -2.24 -3.41
C PHE A 110 0.53 -2.60 -4.87
N SER A 111 -0.40 -3.23 -5.58
CA SER A 111 -0.24 -3.55 -7.01
C SER A 111 -0.13 -2.28 -7.86
N THR A 112 -0.95 -1.26 -7.55
CA THR A 112 -0.88 0.05 -8.22
C THR A 112 0.41 0.79 -7.86
N ALA A 113 0.80 0.79 -6.58
CA ALA A 113 2.06 1.38 -6.11
C ALA A 113 3.27 0.77 -6.83
N ARG A 114 3.29 -0.54 -7.05
CA ARG A 114 4.35 -1.23 -7.82
C ARG A 114 4.52 -0.64 -9.22
N GLY A 115 3.42 -0.35 -9.94
CA GLY A 115 3.49 0.29 -11.26
C GLY A 115 4.03 1.71 -11.19
N ILE A 116 3.54 2.51 -10.23
CA ILE A 116 4.00 3.89 -10.00
C ILE A 116 5.50 3.91 -9.68
N ILE A 117 5.94 3.05 -8.76
CA ILE A 117 7.34 2.96 -8.31
C ILE A 117 8.24 2.50 -9.44
N TYR A 118 7.83 1.47 -10.20
CA TYR A 118 8.59 1.02 -11.38
C TYR A 118 8.84 2.17 -12.35
N GLN A 119 7.80 2.97 -12.65
CA GLN A 119 7.94 4.13 -13.52
C GLN A 119 8.84 5.23 -12.92
N ARG A 120 8.74 5.49 -11.61
CA ARG A 120 9.56 6.51 -10.94
C ARG A 120 11.03 6.14 -10.89
N LEU A 121 11.34 4.85 -10.75
CA LEU A 121 12.71 4.36 -10.72
C LEU A 121 13.32 4.18 -12.12
N ALA A 122 12.53 4.19 -13.19
CA ALA A 122 13.00 3.92 -14.56
C ALA A 122 14.15 4.84 -15.04
N ALA A 123 14.23 6.07 -14.53
CA ALA A 123 15.27 7.05 -14.86
C ALA A 123 16.44 7.09 -13.87
N THR A 124 16.52 6.15 -12.93
CA THR A 124 17.55 6.08 -11.88
C THR A 124 18.39 4.81 -12.06
N ASN A 125 19.46 4.63 -11.29
CA ASN A 125 20.21 3.37 -11.26
C ASN A 125 19.44 2.22 -10.57
N MET A 126 18.22 2.49 -10.10
CA MET A 126 17.25 1.51 -9.61
C MET A 126 16.22 1.09 -10.67
N ASN A 127 16.43 1.42 -11.95
CA ASN A 127 15.48 1.21 -13.06
C ASN A 127 15.00 -0.23 -13.30
N ASN A 128 15.66 -1.22 -12.73
CA ASN A 128 15.27 -2.63 -12.82
C ASN A 128 14.64 -3.18 -11.53
N ILE A 129 14.38 -2.34 -10.52
CA ILE A 129 13.66 -2.76 -9.31
C ILE A 129 12.17 -2.91 -9.65
N ILE A 130 11.69 -4.13 -9.51
CA ILE A 130 10.26 -4.46 -9.52
C ILE A 130 9.89 -4.93 -8.12
N LEU A 131 8.87 -4.30 -7.52
CA LEU A 131 8.39 -4.77 -6.23
C LEU A 131 7.87 -6.21 -6.33
N PRO A 132 8.25 -7.10 -5.40
CA PRO A 132 7.83 -8.49 -5.42
C PRO A 132 6.33 -8.62 -5.16
N VAL A 133 5.77 -9.75 -5.55
CA VAL A 133 4.41 -10.13 -5.13
C VAL A 133 4.44 -10.44 -3.63
N VAL A 134 3.55 -9.80 -2.88
CA VAL A 134 3.42 -9.93 -1.42
C VAL A 134 2.01 -10.35 -1.05
N SER A 135 1.84 -10.97 0.12
CA SER A 135 0.52 -11.28 0.67
C SER A 135 -0.05 -10.01 1.33
N PRO A 136 -1.19 -9.46 0.87
CA PRO A 136 -1.77 -8.27 1.48
C PRO A 136 -2.17 -8.48 2.94
N SER A 137 -2.61 -9.70 3.29
CA SER A 137 -2.89 -10.06 4.69
C SER A 137 -1.63 -10.02 5.55
N LYS A 138 -0.46 -10.39 5.02
CA LYS A 138 0.81 -10.25 5.75
C LYS A 138 1.18 -8.78 5.96
N ILE A 139 0.87 -7.89 5.01
CA ILE A 139 1.06 -6.44 5.19
C ILE A 139 0.11 -5.91 6.27
N LEU A 140 -1.17 -6.30 6.22
CA LEU A 140 -2.19 -5.90 7.19
C LEU A 140 -1.80 -6.28 8.63
N PHE A 141 -1.32 -7.51 8.83
CA PHE A 141 -0.96 -8.02 10.16
C PHE A 141 0.53 -7.88 10.50
N ALA A 142 1.31 -7.18 9.67
CA ALA A 142 2.69 -6.87 9.99
C ALA A 142 2.71 -5.97 11.23
N LYS A 143 3.16 -6.51 12.36
CA LYS A 143 3.36 -5.71 13.57
C LYS A 143 4.39 -4.62 13.29
N LYS A 144 4.14 -3.39 13.79
CA LYS A 144 5.22 -2.45 14.08
C LYS A 144 6.15 -3.17 15.07
N ASN A 145 7.32 -3.60 14.59
CA ASN A 145 8.43 -3.93 15.49
C ASN A 145 9.01 -2.63 16.04
#